data_AF-A0A3L6SJL0-F1
#
_entry.id   AF-A0A3L6SJL0-F1
#
_cell.length_a   1.000
_cell.length_b   1.000
_cell.length_c   1.000
_cell.angle_alpha   90.00
_cell.angle_beta   90.00
_cell.angle_gamma   90.00
#
_symmetry.space_group_name_H-M   'P 1'
#
loop_
_entity.id
_entity.type
_entity.pdbx_description
1 polymer ?
#
loop_
_entity_poly.entity_id
_entity_poly.type
_entity_poly.pdbx_seq_one_letter_code
_entity_poly.pdbx_strand_id
1 'polypeptide(L)'
;MRARLLSAPSAAAASSSLPSAGARPRRAVWRPRGPAAAPPPPPLSLRARASMQPAAPLPERQGGRPVHGVSNTVVGVLGGGQLGKMLCQAASQMGIKMVILDPLEGCPASSVCHEHVVGSFNDGDAVREFSKRCGVLTVEIEHVDAATLEKLEEQALGGFEHGLYVERWTPFVKELSVIVARSRDGSTVCYPVVETIHKDNICHIVEAPAEVSAKIKKSATDVAEKAIRSLEGAGVFAVELFLTEDNEILLNEVAPRPHNSGHHTIESCYTSQYEQHLRAILGIPLGDPSMKAPAAIMYNILGEDEGEAGFFLAHQLIERALNIPGASVHWYAKPEMRKQRKMGHITIVGPSKASVKSRLDNLLQRDTYDPKKASPRVSIIMGSDSDLNVMKDAEVILRKFNIPVETTIVSAHRTPERMYDFAKSAQDRGIEVIIAGAGGAAHLPGKYQLTEKHTHEFTMIFFFNYQGMVASLTSLPVIGVPVKTQSLSGLDSLLSIVQMPKGIPVATIAIGNAENAGLLAVKMLASRDPELTDKVLKYQDDLRDMVLEKAERLENIGWEEYLK
;
A
#
# COMPACT_ATOMS: atom_id res chain seq x y z
N MET A 1 -0.07 40.70 -14.74
CA MET A 1 0.95 41.61 -15.32
C MET A 1 2.29 40.88 -15.27
N ARG A 2 3.13 40.91 -16.33
CA ARG A 2 4.33 40.05 -16.44
C ARG A 2 5.54 40.62 -15.69
N ALA A 3 6.36 39.74 -15.10
CA ALA A 3 7.79 39.93 -14.97
C ALA A 3 8.52 38.60 -15.26
N ARG A 4 9.50 38.62 -16.17
CA ARG A 4 10.44 37.53 -16.47
C ARG A 4 11.83 37.97 -16.02
N LEU A 5 12.66 37.05 -15.53
CA LEU A 5 14.11 37.02 -15.72
C LEU A 5 14.50 35.53 -15.71
N LEU A 6 14.83 34.93 -16.87
CA LEU A 6 16.09 34.99 -17.63
C LEU A 6 17.16 34.03 -17.08
N SER A 7 17.35 32.96 -17.85
CA SER A 7 18.32 31.87 -17.69
C SER A 7 19.61 32.11 -18.49
N ALA A 8 20.76 31.62 -18.01
CA ALA A 8 21.91 31.08 -18.77
C ALA A 8 23.20 31.04 -17.91
N PRO A 9 24.24 30.26 -18.28
CA PRO A 9 24.22 28.91 -18.86
C PRO A 9 25.26 27.94 -18.21
N SER A 10 25.29 26.71 -18.72
CA SER A 10 26.29 25.66 -18.43
C SER A 10 27.68 25.95 -19.03
N ALA A 11 28.73 25.40 -18.42
CA ALA A 11 30.04 25.13 -19.06
C ALA A 11 30.68 23.87 -18.47
N ALA A 12 31.39 23.07 -19.29
CA ALA A 12 32.00 21.79 -18.90
C ALA A 12 33.36 21.57 -19.61
N ALA A 13 34.24 20.73 -19.03
CA ALA A 13 35.56 20.27 -19.53
C ALA A 13 36.65 21.38 -19.71
N ALA A 14 37.99 21.18 -19.67
CA ALA A 14 38.92 20.07 -19.32
C ALA A 14 40.40 20.62 -19.38
N SER A 15 41.50 19.99 -18.93
CA SER A 15 41.82 19.04 -17.83
C SER A 15 43.35 18.70 -17.81
N SER A 16 44.12 18.86 -16.72
CA SER A 16 45.56 18.43 -16.71
C SER A 16 46.25 18.19 -15.34
N SER A 17 46.83 16.97 -15.20
CA SER A 17 48.10 16.57 -14.51
C SER A 17 48.45 16.97 -13.05
N LEU A 18 48.32 16.00 -12.13
CA LEU A 18 49.33 15.34 -11.24
C LEU A 18 50.73 15.99 -10.96
N PRO A 19 51.47 15.64 -9.86
CA PRO A 19 51.33 14.47 -8.96
C PRO A 19 51.44 14.75 -7.43
N SER A 20 51.50 13.66 -6.65
CA SER A 20 51.50 13.58 -5.18
C SER A 20 52.80 14.00 -4.45
N ALA A 21 52.67 14.60 -3.28
CA ALA A 21 53.59 14.45 -2.14
C ALA A 21 52.87 14.74 -0.81
N GLY A 22 53.19 14.01 0.26
CA GLY A 22 52.46 14.08 1.53
C GLY A 22 53.08 15.03 2.56
N ALA A 23 52.23 15.74 3.31
CA ALA A 23 52.51 16.23 4.66
C ALA A 23 51.19 16.59 5.36
N ARG A 24 50.99 16.15 6.61
CA ARG A 24 49.93 16.67 7.49
C ARG A 24 50.41 17.97 8.15
N PRO A 25 49.74 19.13 7.97
CA PRO A 25 49.91 20.28 8.86
C PRO A 25 49.00 20.16 10.08
N ARG A 26 49.41 20.80 11.18
CA ARG A 26 48.77 20.70 12.50
C ARG A 26 47.47 21.51 12.58
N ARG A 27 46.52 21.07 13.42
CA ARG A 27 45.35 21.87 13.82
C ARG A 27 45.79 23.23 14.37
N ALA A 28 45.43 24.31 13.70
CA ALA A 28 45.46 25.64 14.29
C ALA A 28 44.24 25.80 15.20
N VAL A 29 44.46 25.99 16.50
CA VAL A 29 43.39 26.24 17.48
C VAL A 29 43.09 27.74 17.47
N TRP A 30 41.94 28.12 16.91
CA TRP A 30 41.45 29.49 16.98
C TRP A 30 40.62 29.65 18.27
N ARG A 31 41.07 30.52 19.19
CA ARG A 31 40.33 30.91 20.41
C ARG A 31 39.84 32.35 20.28
N PRO A 32 38.53 32.61 20.20
CA PRO A 32 37.99 33.93 20.49
C PRO A 32 38.12 34.21 22.00
N ARG A 33 38.63 35.39 22.37
CA ARG A 33 38.44 35.93 23.72
C ARG A 33 37.15 36.76 23.72
N GLY A 34 36.10 36.25 24.37
CA GLY A 34 34.91 37.01 24.76
C GLY A 34 34.86 37.23 26.28
N PRO A 35 34.10 38.22 26.78
CA PRO A 35 33.99 38.50 28.20
C PRO A 35 33.30 37.35 28.97
N ALA A 36 33.55 37.27 30.27
CA ALA A 36 33.08 36.17 31.12
C ALA A 36 31.54 36.12 31.21
N ALA A 37 30.96 34.99 30.82
CA ALA A 37 29.56 34.70 31.05
C ALA A 37 29.31 34.33 32.53
N ALA A 38 28.22 34.84 33.10
CA ALA A 38 27.75 34.43 34.43
C ALA A 38 27.34 32.93 34.43
N PRO A 39 27.44 32.23 35.58
CA PRO A 39 27.01 30.84 35.66
C PRO A 39 25.49 30.71 35.40
N PRO A 40 25.03 29.65 34.73
CA PRO A 40 23.60 29.41 34.56
C PRO A 40 22.93 29.18 35.93
N PRO A 41 21.67 29.64 36.13
CA PRO A 41 20.92 29.31 37.33
C PRO A 41 20.69 27.79 37.43
N PRO A 42 20.55 27.24 38.65
CA PRO A 42 20.28 25.81 38.82
C PRO A 42 18.93 25.43 38.18
N PRO A 43 18.78 24.19 37.68
CA PRO A 43 17.54 23.74 37.09
C PRO A 43 16.41 23.76 38.13
N LEU A 44 15.41 24.60 37.89
CA LEU A 44 14.15 24.62 38.64
C LEU A 44 13.39 23.32 38.38
N SER A 45 13.54 22.35 39.29
CA SER A 45 12.78 21.10 39.28
C SER A 45 11.36 21.32 39.80
N LEU A 46 10.55 22.00 38.99
CA LEU A 46 9.12 22.14 39.21
C LEU A 46 8.41 20.79 39.02
N ARG A 47 8.05 20.16 40.14
CA ARG A 47 7.20 18.96 40.17
C ARG A 47 5.75 19.34 39.89
N ALA A 48 5.34 19.32 38.63
CA ALA A 48 3.93 19.34 38.28
C ALA A 48 3.26 18.06 38.83
N ARG A 49 2.46 18.20 39.89
CA ARG A 49 1.53 17.16 40.33
C ARG A 49 0.21 17.37 39.60
N ALA A 50 -0.01 16.60 38.53
CA ALA A 50 -1.37 16.39 38.03
C ALA A 50 -2.26 15.93 39.20
N SER A 51 -3.39 16.59 39.40
CA SER A 51 -4.31 16.28 40.51
C SER A 51 -4.98 14.93 40.27
N MET A 52 -4.44 13.88 40.89
CA MET A 52 -5.10 12.57 40.99
C MET A 52 -6.29 12.68 41.96
N GLN A 53 -7.38 13.32 41.51
CA GLN A 53 -8.69 13.16 42.11
C GLN A 53 -9.55 12.26 41.20
N PRO A 54 -10.26 11.27 41.76
CA PRO A 54 -11.32 10.59 41.02
C PRO A 54 -12.38 11.64 40.66
N ALA A 55 -12.80 11.68 39.40
CA ALA A 55 -13.89 12.55 38.98
C ALA A 55 -15.15 12.21 39.79
N ALA A 56 -15.83 13.23 40.33
CA ALA A 56 -17.11 13.05 40.99
C ALA A 56 -18.14 12.46 40.00
N PRO A 57 -19.08 11.61 40.44
CA PRO A 57 -20.14 11.12 39.57
C PRO A 57 -20.94 12.31 39.03
N LEU A 58 -21.07 12.40 37.70
CA LEU A 58 -21.91 13.40 37.06
C LEU A 58 -23.39 13.16 37.45
N PRO A 59 -24.20 14.22 37.64
CA PRO A 59 -25.61 14.06 37.94
C PRO A 59 -26.33 13.37 36.78
N GLU A 60 -27.11 12.32 37.09
CA GLU A 60 -27.86 11.57 36.08
C GLU A 60 -28.88 12.47 35.37
N ARG A 61 -28.85 12.48 34.03
CA ARG A 61 -29.87 13.14 33.20
C ARG A 61 -31.20 12.39 33.36
N GLN A 62 -32.19 13.01 34.01
CA GLN A 62 -33.55 12.46 34.09
C GLN A 62 -34.07 12.15 32.67
N GLY A 63 -34.37 10.88 32.39
CA GLY A 63 -34.96 10.41 31.13
C GLY A 63 -34.02 9.69 30.15
N GLY A 64 -32.70 9.70 30.37
CA GLY A 64 -31.77 8.91 29.54
C GLY A 64 -31.74 7.44 29.99
N ARG A 65 -32.06 6.48 29.09
CA ARG A 65 -31.85 5.05 29.40
C ARG A 65 -30.36 4.80 29.66
N PRO A 66 -29.98 4.05 30.72
CA PRO A 66 -28.58 3.67 30.93
C PRO A 66 -28.13 2.77 29.78
N VAL A 67 -26.98 3.12 29.18
CA VAL A 67 -26.31 2.33 28.15
C VAL A 67 -25.03 1.81 28.75
N HIS A 68 -24.97 0.50 29.00
CA HIS A 68 -23.81 -0.17 29.58
C HIS A 68 -22.79 -0.50 28.47
N GLY A 69 -22.04 0.51 28.03
CA GLY A 69 -20.92 0.35 27.10
C GLY A 69 -19.65 -0.16 27.79
N VAL A 70 -18.55 -0.26 27.04
CA VAL A 70 -17.22 -0.61 27.59
C VAL A 70 -16.71 0.46 28.58
N SER A 71 -17.24 1.68 28.50
CA SER A 71 -17.03 2.74 29.48
C SER A 71 -18.29 3.57 29.70
N ASN A 72 -18.56 3.95 30.94
CA ASN A 72 -19.60 4.93 31.29
C ASN A 72 -19.12 6.39 31.13
N THR A 73 -17.81 6.60 30.92
CA THR A 73 -17.20 7.91 30.75
C THR A 73 -17.57 8.50 29.39
N VAL A 74 -18.20 9.68 29.42
CA VAL A 74 -18.44 10.49 28.20
C VAL A 74 -17.11 11.11 27.75
N VAL A 75 -16.78 10.94 26.47
CA VAL A 75 -15.58 11.53 25.86
C VAL A 75 -15.98 12.75 25.03
N GLY A 76 -15.42 13.91 25.36
CA GLY A 76 -15.55 15.12 24.55
C GLY A 76 -14.43 15.19 23.51
N VAL A 77 -14.75 15.66 22.30
CA VAL A 77 -13.78 15.97 21.25
C VAL A 77 -13.90 17.43 20.84
N LEU A 78 -12.76 18.13 20.80
CA LEU A 78 -12.65 19.45 20.18
C LEU A 78 -12.36 19.29 18.69
N GLY A 79 -13.28 19.78 17.86
CA GLY A 79 -13.33 19.56 16.42
C GLY A 79 -14.28 18.42 16.03
N GLY A 80 -15.05 18.64 14.95
CA GLY A 80 -16.03 17.72 14.39
C GLY A 80 -15.72 17.31 12.96
N GLY A 81 -14.47 17.42 12.53
CA GLY A 81 -13.97 17.04 11.21
C GLY A 81 -13.90 15.52 10.97
N GLN A 82 -13.11 15.13 9.97
CA GLN A 82 -13.06 13.73 9.55
C GLN A 82 -12.47 12.78 10.61
N LEU A 83 -11.60 13.27 11.49
CA LEU A 83 -10.91 12.43 12.47
C LEU A 83 -11.83 12.20 13.67
N GLY A 84 -12.56 13.21 14.11
CA GLY A 84 -13.65 13.12 15.08
C GLY A 84 -14.79 12.22 14.59
N LYS A 85 -15.12 12.26 13.29
CA LYS A 85 -16.09 11.33 12.68
C LYS A 85 -15.65 9.87 12.82
N MET A 86 -14.42 9.55 12.41
CA MET A 86 -13.87 8.18 12.52
C MET A 86 -13.67 7.74 13.97
N LEU A 87 -13.34 8.67 14.88
CA LEU A 87 -13.28 8.42 16.31
C LEU A 87 -14.67 8.08 16.88
N CYS A 88 -15.72 8.78 16.46
CA CYS A 88 -17.10 8.47 16.84
C CYS A 88 -17.56 7.10 16.30
N GLN A 89 -17.18 6.73 15.08
CA GLN A 89 -17.49 5.42 14.51
C GLN A 89 -16.85 4.29 15.33
N ALA A 90 -15.58 4.43 15.73
CA ALA A 90 -14.92 3.47 16.62
C ALA A 90 -15.56 3.43 18.02
N ALA A 91 -15.89 4.59 18.60
CA ALA A 91 -16.54 4.67 19.91
C ALA A 91 -17.93 4.02 19.92
N SER A 92 -18.71 4.19 18.85
CA SER A 92 -20.02 3.57 18.69
C SER A 92 -19.95 2.04 18.70
N GLN A 93 -18.89 1.43 18.16
CA GLN A 93 -18.69 -0.02 18.20
C GLN A 93 -18.39 -0.52 19.63
N MET A 94 -17.79 0.33 20.48
CA MET A 94 -17.50 0.06 21.89
C MET A 94 -18.62 0.51 22.85
N GLY A 95 -19.70 1.10 22.35
CA GLY A 95 -20.75 1.71 23.18
C GLY A 95 -20.30 2.93 23.99
N ILE A 96 -19.20 3.59 23.60
CA ILE A 96 -18.66 4.79 24.27
C ILE A 96 -19.42 6.03 23.75
N LYS A 97 -19.86 6.90 24.67
CA LYS A 97 -20.57 8.13 24.33
C LYS A 97 -19.59 9.25 23.95
N MET A 98 -19.70 9.75 22.73
CA MET A 98 -18.89 10.84 22.19
C MET A 98 -19.69 12.14 22.09
N VAL A 99 -19.16 13.23 22.62
CA VAL A 99 -19.72 14.58 22.46
C VAL A 99 -18.74 15.42 21.65
N ILE A 100 -19.23 16.22 20.70
CA ILE A 100 -18.42 17.03 19.79
C ILE A 100 -18.64 18.52 20.04
N LEU A 101 -17.57 19.32 20.10
CA LEU A 101 -17.61 20.78 19.98
C LEU A 101 -17.06 21.20 18.61
N ASP A 102 -17.90 21.78 17.75
CA ASP A 102 -17.49 22.32 16.45
C ASP A 102 -18.32 23.57 16.09
N PRO A 103 -17.76 24.59 15.43
CA PRO A 103 -18.51 25.77 15.02
C PRO A 103 -19.47 25.53 13.85
N LEU A 104 -19.30 24.43 13.09
CA LEU A 104 -20.16 24.09 11.95
C LEU A 104 -21.29 23.14 12.40
N GLU A 105 -22.54 23.61 12.36
CA GLU A 105 -23.73 22.83 12.73
C GLU A 105 -23.80 21.46 12.00
N GLY A 106 -23.43 21.43 10.72
CA GLY A 106 -23.30 20.23 9.89
C GLY A 106 -21.87 19.65 9.79
N CYS A 107 -21.08 19.67 10.88
CA CYS A 107 -19.73 19.09 10.87
C CYS A 107 -19.75 17.57 10.57
N PRO A 108 -18.73 16.99 9.90
CA PRO A 108 -18.70 15.56 9.57
C PRO A 108 -19.03 14.58 10.71
N ALA A 109 -18.62 14.90 11.95
CA ALA A 109 -18.83 14.08 13.13
C ALA A 109 -20.25 14.18 13.72
N SER A 110 -21.01 15.26 13.47
CA SER A 110 -22.36 15.44 14.04
C SER A 110 -23.33 14.33 13.63
N SER A 111 -23.12 13.75 12.44
CA SER A 111 -23.88 12.63 11.89
C SER A 111 -23.75 11.30 12.65
N VAL A 112 -22.76 11.17 13.55
CA VAL A 112 -22.41 9.89 14.22
C VAL A 112 -22.11 10.02 15.72
N CYS A 113 -22.08 11.23 16.28
CA CYS A 113 -21.83 11.45 17.70
C CYS A 113 -23.08 11.24 18.57
N HIS A 114 -22.91 11.21 19.90
CA HIS A 114 -24.03 11.11 20.85
C HIS A 114 -24.72 12.45 21.09
N GLU A 115 -23.94 13.55 21.18
CA GLU A 115 -24.44 14.92 21.30
C GLU A 115 -23.47 15.85 20.55
N HIS A 116 -24.00 16.77 19.75
CA HIS A 116 -23.24 17.82 19.08
C HIS A 116 -23.53 19.16 19.76
N VAL A 117 -22.47 19.88 20.14
CA VAL A 117 -22.54 21.24 20.68
C VAL A 117 -21.96 22.18 19.65
N VAL A 118 -22.79 23.06 19.09
CA VAL A 118 -22.33 24.10 18.15
C VAL A 118 -21.62 25.19 18.95
N GLY A 119 -20.33 25.38 18.69
CA GLY A 119 -19.51 26.35 19.40
C GLY A 119 -18.05 26.37 18.95
N SER A 120 -17.38 27.49 19.16
CA SER A 120 -15.97 27.65 18.79
C SER A 120 -15.06 26.92 19.78
N PHE A 121 -14.25 25.98 19.30
CA PHE A 121 -13.14 25.40 20.07
C PHE A 121 -11.97 26.38 20.29
N ASN A 122 -12.02 27.58 19.68
CA ASN A 122 -11.11 28.69 19.95
C ASN A 122 -11.65 29.67 21.02
N ASP A 123 -12.84 29.41 21.57
CA ASP A 123 -13.42 30.15 22.68
C ASP A 123 -13.24 29.34 23.98
N GLY A 124 -12.41 29.87 24.88
CA GLY A 124 -12.09 29.19 26.13
C GLY A 124 -13.26 29.04 27.11
N ASP A 125 -14.26 29.92 27.05
CA ASP A 125 -15.46 29.77 27.87
C ASP A 125 -16.42 28.73 27.26
N ALA A 126 -16.51 28.65 25.93
CA ALA A 126 -17.22 27.57 25.25
C ALA A 126 -16.58 26.20 25.54
N VAL A 127 -15.25 26.08 25.47
CA VAL A 127 -14.50 24.85 25.83
C VAL A 127 -14.68 24.51 27.32
N ARG A 128 -14.68 25.52 28.21
CA ARG A 128 -14.91 25.32 29.65
C ARG A 128 -16.32 24.82 29.96
N GLU A 129 -17.35 25.36 29.31
CA GLU A 129 -18.73 24.91 29.48
C GLU A 129 -18.95 23.51 28.85
N PHE A 130 -18.33 23.25 27.71
CA PHE A 130 -18.34 21.95 27.05
C PHE A 130 -17.71 20.84 27.90
N SER A 131 -16.54 21.11 28.52
CA SER A 131 -15.81 20.10 29.29
C SER A 131 -16.59 19.59 30.51
N LYS A 132 -17.50 20.39 31.10
CA LYS A 132 -18.40 19.96 32.19
C LYS A 132 -19.33 18.80 31.80
N ARG A 133 -19.55 18.56 30.51
CA ARG A 133 -20.39 17.46 29.98
C ARG A 133 -19.63 16.15 29.81
N CYS A 134 -18.31 16.18 29.97
CA CYS A 134 -17.40 15.11 29.58
C CYS A 134 -16.57 14.64 30.79
N GLY A 135 -16.23 13.36 30.86
CA GLY A 135 -15.29 12.83 31.86
C GLY A 135 -13.83 12.76 31.35
N VAL A 136 -13.64 12.79 30.03
CA VAL A 136 -12.34 12.93 29.35
C VAL A 136 -12.54 13.88 28.15
N LEU A 137 -11.53 14.70 27.85
CA LEU A 137 -11.49 15.59 26.70
C LEU A 137 -10.31 15.20 25.79
N THR A 138 -10.51 15.20 24.48
CA THR A 138 -9.46 14.99 23.46
C THR A 138 -9.64 15.96 22.30
N VAL A 139 -8.67 16.02 21.38
CA VAL A 139 -8.65 16.93 20.23
C VAL A 139 -8.47 16.17 18.92
N GLU A 140 -9.12 16.63 17.85
CA GLU A 140 -8.95 16.05 16.50
C GLU A 140 -8.24 16.98 15.51
N ILE A 141 -7.91 18.21 15.94
CA ILE A 141 -7.23 19.26 15.16
C ILE A 141 -5.98 19.77 15.89
N GLU A 142 -4.98 20.28 15.16
CA GLU A 142 -3.83 20.99 15.76
C GLU A 142 -4.20 22.38 16.29
N HIS A 143 -5.15 23.06 15.65
CA HIS A 143 -5.51 24.45 15.96
C HIS A 143 -6.68 24.55 16.94
N VAL A 144 -6.65 23.78 18.03
CA VAL A 144 -7.23 24.25 19.29
C VAL A 144 -6.24 25.27 19.85
N ASP A 145 -6.70 26.41 20.36
CA ASP A 145 -5.81 27.35 21.05
C ASP A 145 -5.07 26.62 22.17
N ALA A 146 -3.78 26.33 21.96
CA ALA A 146 -2.92 25.71 22.97
C ALA A 146 -2.95 26.55 24.25
N ALA A 147 -2.95 27.88 24.09
CA ALA A 147 -3.13 28.84 25.17
C ALA A 147 -4.50 28.79 25.86
N THR A 148 -5.50 28.09 25.33
CA THR A 148 -6.81 27.90 26.00
C THR A 148 -6.81 26.61 26.82
N LEU A 149 -6.11 25.57 26.37
CA LEU A 149 -5.78 24.40 27.20
C LEU A 149 -4.76 24.78 28.30
N GLU A 150 -3.81 25.66 27.96
CA GLU A 150 -2.81 26.29 28.84
C GLU A 150 -3.30 27.59 29.51
N LYS A 151 -4.56 28.03 29.35
CA LYS A 151 -5.15 29.08 30.24
C LYS A 151 -5.53 28.50 31.62
N LEU A 152 -4.95 27.35 31.95
CA LEU A 152 -4.79 26.79 33.29
C LEU A 152 -3.33 26.85 33.80
N GLU A 153 -2.31 27.10 32.93
CA GLU A 153 -0.95 27.57 33.31
C GLU A 153 -0.19 28.15 32.08
N GLU A 154 0.26 29.41 32.18
CA GLU A 154 0.46 30.41 31.09
C GLU A 154 1.27 30.10 29.80
N GLN A 155 0.78 30.73 28.70
CA GLN A 155 1.46 31.25 27.49
C GLN A 155 1.65 30.36 26.23
N ALA A 156 1.18 30.91 25.10
CA ALA A 156 0.91 30.25 23.82
C ALA A 156 2.11 29.94 22.91
N LEU A 157 1.98 28.88 22.11
CA LEU A 157 2.82 28.62 20.94
C LEU A 157 2.24 29.24 19.64
N GLY A 158 2.99 30.15 19.01
CA GLY A 158 2.95 30.36 17.56
C GLY A 158 2.35 31.67 17.02
N GLY A 159 3.06 32.29 16.07
CA GLY A 159 2.63 33.44 15.26
C GLY A 159 3.83 34.13 14.60
N PHE A 160 3.66 34.82 13.47
CA PHE A 160 4.77 35.47 12.75
C PHE A 160 5.55 36.48 13.60
N GLU A 161 4.92 37.08 14.61
CA GLU A 161 5.55 38.01 15.56
C GLU A 161 6.47 37.32 16.60
N HIS A 162 6.39 35.99 16.74
CA HIS A 162 7.17 35.20 17.70
C HIS A 162 8.52 34.70 17.12
N GLY A 163 8.87 35.15 15.91
CA GLY A 163 10.09 34.77 15.21
C GLY A 163 9.92 33.59 14.25
N LEU A 164 10.90 33.39 13.38
CA LEU A 164 10.94 32.30 12.42
C LEU A 164 11.91 31.22 12.89
N TYR A 165 11.43 29.97 12.96
CA TYR A 165 12.31 28.80 13.05
C TYR A 165 12.88 28.51 11.65
N VAL A 166 14.20 28.33 11.56
CA VAL A 166 14.90 27.99 10.32
C VAL A 166 15.65 26.69 10.53
N GLU A 167 15.24 25.66 9.82
CA GLU A 167 15.88 24.35 9.82
C GLU A 167 16.74 24.13 8.56
N ARG A 168 17.60 23.11 8.62
CA ARG A 168 18.42 22.70 7.49
C ARG A 168 17.58 21.81 6.57
N TRP A 169 17.51 22.16 5.28
CA TRP A 169 16.94 21.30 4.25
C TRP A 169 17.56 19.90 4.29
N THR A 170 16.72 18.88 4.45
CA THR A 170 17.13 17.49 4.61
C THR A 170 16.90 16.73 3.31
N PRO A 171 17.96 16.26 2.62
CA PRO A 171 17.81 15.35 1.48
C PRO A 171 17.41 13.96 2.00
N PHE A 172 16.19 13.55 1.72
CA PHE A 172 15.65 12.24 2.08
C PHE A 172 15.29 11.41 0.84
N VAL A 173 15.31 10.09 0.96
CA VAL A 173 14.90 9.15 -0.09
C VAL A 173 13.48 8.63 0.07
N LYS A 174 12.97 8.61 1.31
CA LYS A 174 11.60 8.23 1.67
C LYS A 174 11.14 9.01 2.89
N GLU A 175 9.87 9.34 2.92
CA GLU A 175 9.17 9.77 4.11
C GLU A 175 8.50 8.55 4.74
N LEU A 176 8.68 8.39 6.04
CA LEU A 176 8.15 7.29 6.82
C LEU A 176 7.27 7.84 7.94
N SER A 177 6.28 7.08 8.37
CA SER A 177 5.50 7.42 9.56
C SER A 177 5.31 6.20 10.46
N VAL A 178 5.24 6.45 11.76
CA VAL A 178 4.93 5.45 12.79
C VAL A 178 3.83 6.01 13.68
N ILE A 179 2.70 5.32 13.76
CA ILE A 179 1.68 5.60 14.76
C ILE A 179 2.11 4.92 16.07
N VAL A 180 2.14 5.69 17.16
CA VAL A 180 2.46 5.20 18.51
C VAL A 180 1.27 5.51 19.41
N ALA A 181 0.75 4.49 20.07
CA ALA A 181 -0.25 4.66 21.13
C ALA A 181 0.42 4.62 22.50
N ARG A 182 0.01 5.53 23.39
CA ARG A 182 0.49 5.60 24.78
C ARG A 182 -0.69 5.64 25.75
N SER A 183 -0.74 4.68 26.66
CA SER A 183 -1.76 4.59 27.71
C SER A 183 -1.46 5.53 28.89
N ARG A 184 -2.45 5.74 29.76
CA ARG A 184 -2.35 6.54 31.00
C ARG A 184 -1.35 5.98 32.02
N ASP A 185 -1.02 4.70 31.94
CA ASP A 185 0.02 4.05 32.74
C ASP A 185 1.44 4.21 32.15
N GLY A 186 1.55 4.90 31.01
CA GLY A 186 2.81 5.12 30.28
C GLY A 186 3.22 3.96 29.37
N SER A 187 2.47 2.86 29.32
CA SER A 187 2.72 1.78 28.36
C SER A 187 2.52 2.24 26.92
N THR A 188 3.35 1.73 26.00
CA THR A 188 3.37 2.11 24.59
C THR A 188 3.24 0.90 23.67
N VAL A 189 2.53 1.05 22.56
CA VAL A 189 2.59 0.12 21.42
C VAL A 189 2.75 0.90 20.12
N CYS A 190 3.46 0.32 19.16
CA CYS A 190 3.75 0.94 17.87
C CYS A 190 3.12 0.16 16.73
N TYR A 191 2.54 0.87 15.77
CA TYR A 191 2.06 0.32 14.51
C TYR A 191 3.23 0.05 13.55
N PRO A 192 3.03 -0.81 12.53
CA PRO A 192 4.03 -1.02 11.49
C PRO A 192 4.40 0.30 10.80
N VAL A 193 5.70 0.49 10.57
CA VAL A 193 6.22 1.64 9.82
C VAL A 193 5.56 1.68 8.44
N VAL A 194 5.00 2.83 8.07
CA VAL A 194 4.44 3.09 6.73
C VAL A 194 5.32 4.07 5.97
N GLU A 195 5.19 4.07 4.64
CA GLU A 195 5.77 5.10 3.77
C GLU A 195 4.67 6.08 3.35
N THR A 196 4.94 7.38 3.43
CA THR A 196 4.02 8.46 3.08
C THR A 196 4.49 9.13 1.80
N ILE A 197 3.61 9.24 0.80
CA ILE A 197 3.93 9.89 -0.48
C ILE A 197 3.17 11.21 -0.55
N HIS A 198 3.92 12.30 -0.42
CA HIS A 198 3.43 13.66 -0.52
C HIS A 198 3.56 14.21 -1.96
N LYS A 199 2.61 15.07 -2.34
CA LYS A 199 2.70 15.92 -3.53
C LYS A 199 2.07 17.27 -3.17
N ASP A 200 2.71 18.36 -3.57
CA ASP A 200 2.26 19.72 -3.26
C ASP A 200 2.02 19.93 -1.74
N ASN A 201 2.86 19.29 -0.90
CA ASN A 201 2.78 19.22 0.56
C ASN A 201 1.51 18.53 1.13
N ILE A 202 0.83 17.70 0.32
CA ILE A 202 -0.36 16.93 0.73
C ILE A 202 -0.08 15.44 0.61
N CYS A 203 -0.34 14.69 1.67
CA CYS A 203 -0.22 13.22 1.67
C CYS A 203 -1.28 12.62 0.73
N HIS A 204 -0.83 12.02 -0.37
CA HIS A 204 -1.70 11.36 -1.35
C HIS A 204 -1.84 9.86 -1.09
N ILE A 205 -0.72 9.18 -0.81
CA ILE A 205 -0.67 7.72 -0.63
C ILE A 205 0.05 7.38 0.68
N VAL A 206 -0.46 6.36 1.37
CA VAL A 206 0.17 5.70 2.51
C VAL A 206 0.38 4.23 2.18
N GLU A 207 1.62 3.76 2.29
CA GLU A 207 2.05 2.42 1.94
C GLU A 207 2.39 1.61 3.20
N ALA A 208 1.55 0.64 3.57
CA ALA A 208 1.74 -0.21 4.75
C ALA A 208 2.04 -1.68 4.39
N PRO A 209 3.05 -2.33 5.01
CA PRO A 209 4.19 -1.69 5.67
C PRO A 209 5.10 -0.99 4.65
N ALA A 210 6.03 -0.14 5.11
CA ALA A 210 7.01 0.52 4.26
C ALA A 210 7.93 -0.48 3.52
N GLU A 211 8.37 -0.14 2.30
CA GLU A 211 9.24 -0.97 1.48
C GLU A 211 10.72 -0.68 1.79
N VAL A 212 11.13 -1.00 3.02
CA VAL A 212 12.48 -0.77 3.58
C VAL A 212 12.98 -1.95 4.41
N SER A 213 14.29 -2.03 4.64
CA SER A 213 14.93 -3.14 5.38
C SER A 213 14.42 -3.27 6.82
N ALA A 214 14.49 -4.47 7.40
CA ALA A 214 14.09 -4.71 8.78
C ALA A 214 14.87 -3.86 9.81
N LYS A 215 16.15 -3.53 9.51
CA LYS A 215 16.96 -2.62 10.32
C LYS A 215 16.39 -1.21 10.33
N ILE A 216 15.98 -0.70 9.16
CA ILE A 216 15.35 0.63 9.01
C ILE A 216 14.00 0.65 9.73
N LYS A 217 13.16 -0.39 9.55
CA LYS A 217 11.87 -0.50 10.25
C LYS A 217 12.04 -0.42 11.76
N LYS A 218 12.98 -1.21 12.31
CA LYS A 218 13.29 -1.15 13.74
C LYS A 218 13.78 0.24 14.15
N SER A 219 14.73 0.83 13.43
CA SER A 219 15.26 2.16 13.78
C SER A 219 14.18 3.25 13.76
N ALA A 220 13.24 3.19 12.81
CA ALA A 220 12.09 4.11 12.75
C ALA A 220 11.14 3.92 13.94
N THR A 221 10.82 2.67 14.30
CA THR A 221 10.02 2.37 15.50
C THR A 221 10.73 2.82 16.79
N ASP A 222 12.01 2.52 16.95
CA ASP A 222 12.81 2.88 18.14
C ASP A 222 12.90 4.42 18.31
N VAL A 223 13.06 5.18 17.21
CA VAL A 223 13.05 6.67 17.24
C VAL A 223 11.66 7.20 17.60
N ALA A 224 10.60 6.69 16.97
CA ALA A 224 9.23 7.13 17.22
C ALA A 224 8.78 6.84 18.67
N GLU A 225 9.03 5.63 19.17
CA GLU A 225 8.70 5.27 20.55
C GLU A 225 9.48 6.15 21.55
N LYS A 226 10.77 6.41 21.30
CA LYS A 226 11.59 7.28 22.15
C LYS A 226 11.08 8.72 22.16
N ALA A 227 10.65 9.25 21.01
CA ALA A 227 10.05 10.58 20.93
C ALA A 227 8.78 10.67 21.80
N ILE A 228 7.84 9.73 21.63
CA ILE A 228 6.56 9.76 22.37
C ILE A 228 6.72 9.45 23.86
N ARG A 229 7.69 8.61 24.25
CA ARG A 229 8.03 8.41 25.67
C ARG A 229 8.62 9.65 26.36
N SER A 230 9.08 10.65 25.59
CA SER A 230 9.58 11.93 26.13
C SER A 230 8.48 12.99 26.30
N LEU A 231 7.28 12.75 25.74
CA LEU A 231 6.13 13.64 25.88
C LEU A 231 5.23 13.21 27.05
N GLU A 232 4.38 14.11 27.53
CA GLU A 232 3.31 13.79 28.48
C GLU A 232 1.98 13.49 27.76
N GLY A 233 0.98 13.01 28.51
CA GLY A 233 -0.35 12.67 27.97
C GLY A 233 -0.50 11.22 27.47
N ALA A 234 -1.75 10.87 27.17
CA ALA A 234 -2.18 9.56 26.68
C ALA A 234 -3.03 9.73 25.42
N GLY A 235 -3.02 8.72 24.55
CA GLY A 235 -3.72 8.76 23.27
C GLY A 235 -2.92 8.09 22.17
N VAL A 236 -3.05 8.63 20.96
CA VAL A 236 -2.34 8.20 19.75
C VAL A 236 -1.60 9.39 19.19
N PHE A 237 -0.35 9.16 18.82
CA PHE A 237 0.57 10.13 18.26
C PHE A 237 1.07 9.59 16.93
N ALA A 238 1.11 10.41 15.89
CA ALA A 238 1.85 10.09 14.68
C ALA A 238 3.21 10.75 14.73
N VAL A 239 4.24 9.97 14.43
CA VAL A 239 5.61 10.46 14.27
C VAL A 239 5.95 10.38 12.80
N GLU A 240 6.26 11.51 12.18
CA GLU A 240 6.76 11.56 10.80
C GLU A 240 8.29 11.62 10.79
N LEU A 241 8.89 10.93 9.84
CA LEU A 241 10.31 10.60 9.82
C LEU A 241 10.86 10.72 8.40
N PHE A 242 12.08 11.21 8.28
CA PHE A 242 12.84 11.14 7.02
C PHE A 242 13.86 10.00 7.07
N LEU A 243 13.93 9.22 5.99
CA LEU A 243 15.01 8.28 5.71
C LEU A 243 16.01 8.93 4.75
N THR A 244 17.28 9.05 5.14
CA THR A 244 18.35 9.61 4.28
C THR A 244 19.01 8.55 3.39
N GLU A 245 19.78 8.98 2.39
CA GLU A 245 20.61 8.08 1.55
C GLU A 245 21.58 7.23 2.38
N ASP A 246 22.12 7.78 3.47
CA ASP A 246 23.00 7.11 4.43
C ASP A 246 22.27 6.11 5.35
N ASN A 247 20.96 5.93 5.18
CA ASN A 247 20.07 5.11 6.01
C ASN A 247 19.89 5.63 7.44
N GLU A 248 20.07 6.94 7.68
CA GLU A 248 19.71 7.56 8.94
C GLU A 248 18.20 7.84 9.01
N ILE A 249 17.64 7.75 10.22
CA ILE A 249 16.27 8.16 10.51
C ILE A 249 16.31 9.50 11.26
N LEU A 250 15.65 10.50 10.70
CA LEU A 250 15.50 11.83 11.29
C LEU A 250 14.03 12.06 11.65
N LEU A 251 13.77 12.67 12.81
CA LEU A 251 12.44 13.10 13.21
C LEU A 251 12.06 14.35 12.40
N ASN A 252 10.90 14.34 11.75
CA ASN A 252 10.32 15.50 11.08
C ASN A 252 9.35 16.22 12.04
N GLU A 253 8.19 15.62 12.28
CA GLU A 253 7.14 16.19 13.12
C GLU A 253 6.44 15.14 13.99
N VAL A 254 5.66 15.61 14.98
CA VAL A 254 4.81 14.78 15.83
C VAL A 254 3.41 15.40 15.90
N ALA A 255 2.39 14.67 15.43
CA ALA A 255 0.99 15.05 15.59
C ALA A 255 0.39 14.29 16.79
N PRO A 256 -0.01 14.95 17.90
CA PRO A 256 -0.50 14.31 19.13
C PRO A 256 -1.99 13.90 19.05
N ARG A 257 -2.38 13.30 17.93
CA ARG A 257 -3.76 12.93 17.57
C ARG A 257 -3.76 11.77 16.55
N PRO A 258 -4.89 11.08 16.34
CA PRO A 258 -5.06 10.21 15.17
C PRO A 258 -4.71 10.94 13.87
N HIS A 259 -3.99 10.27 12.97
CA HIS A 259 -3.36 10.91 11.82
C HIS A 259 -3.70 10.27 10.47
N ASN A 260 -3.46 11.01 9.39
CA ASN A 260 -3.69 10.58 8.02
C ASN A 260 -2.87 9.33 7.65
N SER A 261 -1.61 9.28 8.09
CA SER A 261 -0.73 8.12 7.93
C SER A 261 -1.21 6.86 8.66
N GLY A 262 -2.18 6.98 9.57
CA GLY A 262 -2.80 5.85 10.28
C GLY A 262 -4.15 5.40 9.74
N HIS A 263 -4.71 6.02 8.69
CA HIS A 263 -6.06 5.68 8.20
C HIS A 263 -6.20 4.23 7.75
N HIS A 264 -5.16 3.69 7.11
CA HIS A 264 -5.11 2.28 6.68
C HIS A 264 -5.34 1.27 7.83
N THR A 265 -5.11 1.64 9.09
CA THR A 265 -5.23 0.74 10.25
C THR A 265 -6.64 0.22 10.49
N ILE A 266 -7.68 0.88 9.95
CA ILE A 266 -9.07 0.42 10.04
C ILE A 266 -9.21 -0.94 9.33
N GLU A 267 -8.77 -1.04 8.07
CA GLU A 267 -8.84 -2.27 7.28
C GLU A 267 -7.62 -3.19 7.48
N SER A 268 -6.43 -2.65 7.75
CA SER A 268 -5.20 -3.45 7.70
C SER A 268 -4.73 -4.02 9.03
N CYS A 269 -5.15 -3.46 10.17
CA CYS A 269 -4.68 -3.86 11.51
C CYS A 269 -5.79 -4.49 12.35
N TYR A 270 -5.44 -5.23 13.40
CA TYR A 270 -6.43 -5.79 14.33
C TYR A 270 -7.15 -4.70 15.13
N THR A 271 -6.41 -3.72 15.67
CA THR A 271 -6.98 -2.55 16.34
C THR A 271 -6.69 -1.28 15.53
N SER A 272 -7.73 -0.52 15.14
CA SER A 272 -7.56 0.75 14.43
C SER A 272 -6.95 1.82 15.32
N GLN A 273 -6.28 2.83 14.74
CA GLN A 273 -5.75 3.97 15.52
C GLN A 273 -6.84 4.71 16.33
N TYR A 274 -8.10 4.68 15.87
CA TYR A 274 -9.23 5.35 16.51
C TYR A 274 -9.69 4.60 17.76
N GLU A 275 -9.88 3.30 17.64
CA GLU A 275 -10.16 2.42 18.79
C GLU A 275 -9.00 2.47 19.79
N GLN A 276 -7.76 2.46 19.29
CA GLN A 276 -6.56 2.52 20.12
C GLN A 276 -6.43 3.86 20.86
N HIS A 277 -6.80 4.97 20.23
CA HIS A 277 -6.87 6.28 20.88
C HIS A 277 -7.90 6.27 22.02
N LEU A 278 -9.11 5.76 21.79
CA LEU A 278 -10.15 5.63 22.81
C LEU A 278 -9.69 4.75 23.98
N ARG A 279 -9.07 3.60 23.69
CA ARG A 279 -8.51 2.71 24.71
C ARG A 279 -7.48 3.45 25.57
N ALA A 280 -6.53 4.12 24.92
CA ALA A 280 -5.46 4.88 25.56
C ALA A 280 -5.98 6.01 26.47
N ILE A 281 -6.89 6.87 26.01
CA ILE A 281 -7.38 8.01 26.81
C ILE A 281 -8.32 7.58 27.95
N LEU A 282 -9.01 6.44 27.82
CA LEU A 282 -9.88 5.89 28.86
C LEU A 282 -9.14 5.00 29.87
N GLY A 283 -7.90 4.56 29.57
CA GLY A 283 -7.16 3.60 30.40
C GLY A 283 -7.63 2.16 30.24
N ILE A 284 -8.23 1.82 29.08
CA ILE A 284 -8.56 0.45 28.69
C ILE A 284 -7.29 -0.19 28.10
N PRO A 285 -7.04 -1.50 28.29
CA PRO A 285 -5.87 -2.17 27.72
C PRO A 285 -5.69 -1.92 26.21
N LEU A 286 -4.47 -1.51 25.84
CA LEU A 286 -4.06 -1.29 24.46
C LEU A 286 -4.26 -2.57 23.63
N GLY A 287 -4.86 -2.42 22.45
CA GLY A 287 -5.08 -3.51 21.49
C GLY A 287 -3.84 -3.83 20.66
N ASP A 288 -3.91 -4.90 19.87
CA ASP A 288 -2.85 -5.34 18.98
C ASP A 288 -2.75 -4.42 17.74
N PRO A 289 -1.61 -3.71 17.55
CA PRO A 289 -1.41 -2.85 16.38
C PRO A 289 -0.97 -3.65 15.13
N SER A 290 -0.76 -4.97 15.23
CA SER A 290 -0.25 -5.79 14.14
C SER A 290 -1.21 -5.84 12.94
N MET A 291 -0.63 -6.08 11.75
CA MET A 291 -1.39 -6.14 10.51
C MET A 291 -2.09 -7.49 10.35
N LYS A 292 -3.43 -7.46 10.17
CA LYS A 292 -4.26 -8.62 9.80
C LYS A 292 -4.25 -8.91 8.30
N ALA A 293 -3.88 -7.92 7.48
CA ALA A 293 -3.67 -8.06 6.03
C ALA A 293 -2.18 -7.89 5.68
N PRO A 294 -1.55 -8.76 4.86
CA PRO A 294 -0.10 -8.68 4.58
C PRO A 294 0.38 -7.36 3.95
N ALA A 295 -0.45 -6.70 3.15
CA ALA A 295 -0.16 -5.41 2.56
C ALA A 295 -1.41 -4.53 2.51
N ALA A 296 -1.21 -3.22 2.64
CA ALA A 296 -2.23 -2.22 2.41
C ALA A 296 -1.67 -0.97 1.71
N ILE A 297 -2.53 -0.32 0.95
CA ILE A 297 -2.33 1.02 0.39
C ILE A 297 -3.55 1.85 0.74
N MET A 298 -3.35 3.04 1.31
CA MET A 298 -4.42 4.01 1.52
C MET A 298 -4.19 5.22 0.61
N TYR A 299 -5.23 5.63 -0.11
CA TYR A 299 -5.23 6.72 -1.09
C TYR A 299 -6.22 7.81 -0.66
N ASN A 300 -5.77 9.06 -0.58
CA ASN A 300 -6.63 10.19 -0.23
C ASN A 300 -7.48 10.65 -1.42
N ILE A 301 -8.80 10.68 -1.25
CA ILE A 301 -9.72 11.33 -2.20
C ILE A 301 -9.65 12.83 -1.91
N LEU A 302 -8.99 13.58 -2.79
CA LEU A 302 -8.96 15.04 -2.76
C LEU A 302 -10.05 15.61 -3.68
N GLY A 303 -10.50 16.84 -3.42
CA GLY A 303 -11.29 17.58 -4.40
C GLY A 303 -10.44 17.94 -5.61
N GLU A 304 -10.81 17.44 -6.78
CA GLU A 304 -10.16 17.77 -8.07
C GLU A 304 -10.81 19.01 -8.72
N ASP A 305 -12.09 19.25 -8.47
CA ASP A 305 -12.79 20.47 -8.86
C ASP A 305 -13.62 21.07 -7.71
N GLU A 306 -14.22 22.24 -7.93
CA GLU A 306 -15.12 22.90 -6.97
C GLU A 306 -16.58 22.39 -7.11
N GLY A 307 -17.34 22.40 -6.01
CA GLY A 307 -18.79 22.14 -6.02
C GLY A 307 -19.20 20.78 -6.63
N GLU A 308 -20.36 20.76 -7.31
CA GLU A 308 -20.96 19.55 -7.90
C GLU A 308 -20.05 18.81 -8.89
N ALA A 309 -19.25 19.54 -9.67
CA ALA A 309 -18.31 18.92 -10.62
C ALA A 309 -17.24 18.10 -9.88
N GLY A 310 -16.70 18.63 -8.79
CA GLY A 310 -15.74 17.89 -7.96
C GLY A 310 -16.41 16.71 -7.23
N PHE A 311 -17.66 16.85 -6.76
CA PHE A 311 -18.42 15.72 -6.20
C PHE A 311 -18.63 14.60 -7.22
N PHE A 312 -18.98 14.94 -8.47
CA PHE A 312 -19.13 13.96 -9.54
C PHE A 312 -17.84 13.17 -9.80
N LEU A 313 -16.69 13.85 -9.93
CA LEU A 313 -15.38 13.19 -10.10
C LEU A 313 -15.02 12.28 -8.91
N ALA A 314 -15.25 12.75 -7.68
CA ALA A 314 -15.02 11.95 -6.48
C ALA A 314 -15.93 10.70 -6.43
N HIS A 315 -17.20 10.83 -6.82
CA HIS A 315 -18.13 9.70 -6.88
C HIS A 315 -17.77 8.68 -7.97
N GLN A 316 -17.26 9.10 -9.13
CA GLN A 316 -16.72 8.17 -10.15
C GLN A 316 -15.52 7.37 -9.63
N LEU A 317 -14.61 8.02 -8.89
CA LEU A 317 -13.49 7.32 -8.25
C LEU A 317 -13.97 6.31 -7.20
N ILE A 318 -14.99 6.68 -6.41
CA ILE A 318 -15.63 5.80 -5.42
C ILE A 318 -16.31 4.61 -6.09
N GLU A 319 -17.05 4.81 -7.17
CA GLU A 319 -17.68 3.73 -7.95
C GLU A 319 -16.65 2.72 -8.46
N ARG A 320 -15.51 3.19 -8.98
CA ARG A 320 -14.39 2.31 -9.35
C ARG A 320 -13.83 1.57 -8.13
N ALA A 321 -13.66 2.24 -6.99
CA ALA A 321 -13.15 1.63 -5.78
C ALA A 321 -14.06 0.51 -5.24
N LEU A 322 -15.38 0.67 -5.30
CA LEU A 322 -16.33 -0.35 -4.85
C LEU A 322 -16.28 -1.65 -5.68
N ASN A 323 -15.73 -1.60 -6.89
CA ASN A 323 -15.51 -2.77 -7.75
C ASN A 323 -14.15 -3.45 -7.54
N ILE A 324 -13.28 -2.93 -6.67
CA ILE A 324 -11.92 -3.46 -6.47
C ILE A 324 -11.87 -4.39 -5.25
N PRO A 325 -11.47 -5.66 -5.41
CA PRO A 325 -11.34 -6.58 -4.29
C PRO A 325 -10.45 -6.04 -3.17
N GLY A 326 -10.95 -6.06 -1.94
CA GLY A 326 -10.22 -5.57 -0.76
C GLY A 326 -10.10 -4.05 -0.67
N ALA A 327 -10.78 -3.27 -1.52
CA ALA A 327 -10.92 -1.84 -1.33
C ALA A 327 -12.05 -1.51 -0.33
N SER A 328 -11.89 -0.45 0.45
CA SER A 328 -12.90 0.10 1.36
C SER A 328 -12.87 1.61 1.28
N VAL A 329 -14.05 2.22 1.16
CA VAL A 329 -14.23 3.66 0.92
C VAL A 329 -14.69 4.34 2.20
N HIS A 330 -13.97 5.38 2.61
CA HIS A 330 -14.29 6.24 3.74
C HIS A 330 -14.64 7.64 3.27
N TRP A 331 -15.93 7.93 3.15
CA TRP A 331 -16.42 9.24 2.74
C TRP A 331 -16.69 10.15 3.93
N TYR A 332 -16.04 11.31 3.97
CA TYR A 332 -16.18 12.23 5.10
C TYR A 332 -17.50 13.00 5.07
N ALA A 333 -18.18 13.08 3.92
CA ALA A 333 -19.44 13.82 3.74
C ALA A 333 -19.31 15.31 4.14
N LYS A 334 -18.22 15.95 3.72
CA LYS A 334 -18.03 17.40 3.89
C LYS A 334 -19.02 18.15 3.00
N PRO A 335 -19.72 19.19 3.49
CA PRO A 335 -20.82 19.84 2.77
C PRO A 335 -20.37 20.61 1.52
N GLU A 336 -19.09 20.99 1.46
CA GLU A 336 -18.52 21.73 0.33
C GLU A 336 -17.32 20.98 -0.26
N MET A 337 -17.36 20.77 -1.56
CA MET A 337 -16.25 20.32 -2.37
C MET A 337 -15.36 21.52 -2.75
N ARG A 338 -14.07 21.43 -2.43
CA ARG A 338 -13.04 22.44 -2.75
C ARG A 338 -11.76 21.77 -3.22
N LYS A 339 -11.01 22.41 -4.13
CA LYS A 339 -9.75 21.87 -4.67
C LYS A 339 -8.75 21.55 -3.58
N GLN A 340 -8.07 20.42 -3.73
CA GLN A 340 -7.09 19.84 -2.79
C GLN A 340 -7.61 19.54 -1.36
N ARG A 341 -8.89 19.80 -1.04
CA ARG A 341 -9.49 19.43 0.25
C ARG A 341 -9.58 17.91 0.35
N LYS A 342 -9.14 17.31 1.46
CA LYS A 342 -9.35 15.88 1.74
C LYS A 342 -10.84 15.60 1.95
N MET A 343 -11.50 14.88 1.04
CA MET A 343 -12.94 14.61 1.06
C MET A 343 -13.29 13.17 1.49
N GLY A 344 -12.34 12.26 1.34
CA GLY A 344 -12.42 10.89 1.84
C GLY A 344 -11.08 10.18 1.70
N HIS A 345 -11.07 8.87 1.93
CA HIS A 345 -9.96 8.01 1.54
C HIS A 345 -10.44 6.63 1.10
N ILE A 346 -9.56 5.89 0.45
CA ILE A 346 -9.78 4.51 0.02
C ILE A 346 -8.63 3.67 0.57
N THR A 347 -8.91 2.63 1.34
CA THR A 347 -7.90 1.64 1.77
C THR A 347 -8.05 0.38 0.94
N ILE A 348 -6.99 -0.07 0.29
CA ILE A 348 -6.91 -1.31 -0.47
C ILE A 348 -6.01 -2.29 0.29
N VAL A 349 -6.56 -3.42 0.73
CA VAL A 349 -5.82 -4.51 1.39
C VAL A 349 -5.63 -5.71 0.47
N GLY A 350 -4.53 -6.45 0.62
CA GLY A 350 -4.22 -7.62 -0.21
C GLY A 350 -3.09 -8.51 0.31
N PRO A 351 -2.83 -9.63 -0.38
CA PRO A 351 -1.84 -10.64 0.05
C PRO A 351 -0.39 -10.20 -0.15
N SER A 352 -0.14 -9.18 -0.99
CA SER A 352 1.21 -8.68 -1.27
C SER A 352 1.18 -7.22 -1.72
N LYS A 353 2.33 -6.54 -1.62
CA LYS A 353 2.52 -5.16 -2.11
C LYS A 353 2.25 -5.04 -3.60
N ALA A 354 2.69 -6.00 -4.41
CA ALA A 354 2.42 -6.02 -5.84
C ALA A 354 0.90 -6.07 -6.14
N SER A 355 0.14 -6.88 -5.40
CA SER A 355 -1.31 -6.99 -5.56
C SER A 355 -2.02 -5.67 -5.25
N VAL A 356 -1.71 -5.00 -4.13
CA VAL A 356 -2.33 -3.71 -3.79
C VAL A 356 -1.88 -2.56 -4.70
N LYS A 357 -0.63 -2.57 -5.21
CA LYS A 357 -0.15 -1.60 -6.21
C LYS A 357 -0.91 -1.73 -7.53
N SER A 358 -1.04 -2.95 -8.06
CA SER A 358 -1.83 -3.21 -9.29
C SER A 358 -3.31 -2.80 -9.11
N ARG A 359 -3.91 -3.07 -7.95
CA ARG A 359 -5.28 -2.61 -7.64
C ARG A 359 -5.40 -1.08 -7.58
N LEU A 360 -4.38 -0.37 -7.06
CA LEU A 360 -4.34 1.10 -7.08
C LEU A 360 -4.21 1.64 -8.52
N ASP A 361 -3.37 1.04 -9.36
CA ASP A 361 -3.20 1.52 -10.74
C ASP A 361 -4.48 1.34 -11.58
N ASN A 362 -5.20 0.23 -11.37
CA ASN A 362 -6.57 0.01 -11.89
C ASN A 362 -7.57 1.06 -11.38
N LEU A 363 -7.58 1.37 -10.08
CA LEU A 363 -8.45 2.40 -9.48
C LEU A 363 -8.27 3.77 -10.11
N LEU A 364 -7.00 4.15 -10.30
CA LEU A 364 -6.60 5.47 -10.78
C LEU A 364 -6.60 5.58 -12.31
N GLN A 365 -6.91 4.50 -13.03
CA GLN A 365 -6.87 4.43 -14.49
C GLN A 365 -5.54 4.98 -15.06
N ARG A 366 -4.43 4.70 -14.36
CA ARG A 366 -3.08 5.06 -14.80
C ARG A 366 -2.65 4.31 -16.06
N ASP A 367 -3.37 3.24 -16.36
CA ASP A 367 -3.44 2.64 -17.68
C ASP A 367 -4.32 3.49 -18.60
N THR A 368 -3.70 4.52 -19.19
CA THR A 368 -4.09 4.94 -20.54
C THR A 368 -4.08 3.69 -21.43
N TYR A 369 -5.19 3.41 -22.11
CA TYR A 369 -5.38 2.22 -22.94
C TYR A 369 -4.26 2.06 -23.98
N ASP A 370 -3.25 1.26 -23.62
CA ASP A 370 -2.19 0.76 -24.48
C ASP A 370 -2.37 -0.77 -24.57
N PRO A 371 -2.63 -1.32 -25.78
CA PRO A 371 -2.73 -2.77 -26.01
C PRO A 371 -1.49 -3.59 -25.57
N LYS A 372 -0.40 -2.95 -25.15
CA LYS A 372 0.80 -3.58 -24.56
C LYS A 372 0.82 -3.60 -23.03
N LYS A 373 -0.17 -3.02 -22.36
CA LYS A 373 -0.20 -2.82 -20.89
C LYS A 373 -1.41 -3.40 -20.14
N ALA A 374 -2.42 -3.92 -20.85
CA ALA A 374 -3.50 -4.65 -20.18
C ALA A 374 -2.93 -5.79 -19.31
N SER A 375 -3.44 -5.95 -18.08
CA SER A 375 -3.00 -7.03 -17.19
C SER A 375 -3.15 -8.38 -17.90
N PRO A 376 -2.06 -9.16 -18.05
CA PRO A 376 -2.09 -10.35 -18.89
C PRO A 376 -3.09 -11.38 -18.38
N ARG A 377 -3.97 -11.87 -19.25
CA ARG A 377 -4.85 -13.01 -18.97
C ARG A 377 -4.13 -14.34 -19.19
N VAL A 378 -3.09 -14.34 -20.02
CA VAL A 378 -2.26 -15.52 -20.30
C VAL A 378 -0.79 -15.19 -20.13
N SER A 379 -0.05 -16.07 -19.45
CA SER A 379 1.42 -16.00 -19.40
C SER A 379 2.06 -17.07 -20.27
N ILE A 380 2.92 -16.65 -21.20
CA ILE A 380 3.84 -17.55 -21.91
C ILE A 380 5.17 -17.55 -21.17
N ILE A 381 5.59 -18.72 -20.71
CA ILE A 381 6.83 -18.91 -19.97
C ILE A 381 7.73 -19.96 -20.62
N MET A 382 9.04 -19.75 -20.56
CA MET A 382 10.03 -20.63 -21.20
C MET A 382 11.34 -20.74 -20.42
N GLY A 383 12.04 -21.86 -20.58
CA GLY A 383 13.28 -22.16 -19.86
C GLY A 383 14.50 -21.39 -20.39
N SER A 384 14.51 -21.06 -21.69
CA SER A 384 15.49 -20.15 -22.31
C SER A 384 14.89 -19.38 -23.48
N ASP A 385 15.56 -18.29 -23.84
CA ASP A 385 15.41 -17.52 -25.08
C ASP A 385 15.37 -18.37 -26.37
N SER A 386 16.13 -19.48 -26.43
CA SER A 386 16.10 -20.41 -27.58
C SER A 386 14.72 -20.97 -27.90
N ASP A 387 13.86 -21.11 -26.89
CA ASP A 387 12.50 -21.65 -27.04
C ASP A 387 11.54 -20.62 -27.67
N LEU A 388 11.89 -19.33 -27.65
CA LEU A 388 11.04 -18.21 -28.14
C LEU A 388 10.64 -18.38 -29.61
N ASN A 389 11.51 -18.96 -30.44
CA ASN A 389 11.23 -19.21 -31.85
C ASN A 389 10.01 -20.11 -32.10
N VAL A 390 9.68 -20.98 -31.13
CA VAL A 390 8.45 -21.79 -31.12
C VAL A 390 7.37 -21.08 -30.32
N MET A 391 7.68 -20.61 -29.11
CA MET A 391 6.67 -20.09 -28.18
C MET A 391 5.97 -18.82 -28.66
N LYS A 392 6.60 -18.02 -29.54
CA LYS A 392 5.97 -16.83 -30.16
C LYS A 392 4.66 -17.14 -30.90
N ASP A 393 4.49 -18.35 -31.43
CA ASP A 393 3.33 -18.70 -32.26
C ASP A 393 2.06 -18.83 -31.39
N ALA A 394 2.21 -19.17 -30.10
CA ALA A 394 1.13 -19.04 -29.12
C ALA A 394 0.73 -17.57 -28.90
N GLU A 395 1.72 -16.65 -28.84
CA GLU A 395 1.48 -15.21 -28.65
C GLU A 395 0.75 -14.61 -29.85
N VAL A 396 1.11 -15.01 -31.07
CA VAL A 396 0.44 -14.60 -32.32
C VAL A 396 -1.05 -14.97 -32.29
N ILE A 397 -1.39 -16.17 -31.86
CA ILE A 397 -2.79 -16.59 -31.69
C ILE A 397 -3.50 -15.76 -30.62
N LEU A 398 -2.92 -15.63 -29.43
CA LEU A 398 -3.55 -14.87 -28.33
C LEU A 398 -3.83 -13.41 -28.74
N ARG A 399 -2.88 -12.79 -29.46
CA ARG A 399 -3.05 -11.45 -30.04
C ARG A 399 -4.14 -11.40 -31.11
N LYS A 400 -4.29 -12.42 -31.97
CA LYS A 400 -5.39 -12.51 -32.97
C LYS A 400 -6.78 -12.47 -32.31
N PHE A 401 -6.92 -13.00 -31.09
CA PHE A 401 -8.16 -12.99 -30.32
C PHE A 401 -8.31 -11.77 -29.38
N ASN A 402 -7.39 -10.81 -29.44
CA ASN A 402 -7.27 -9.66 -28.53
C ASN A 402 -7.13 -10.04 -27.05
N ILE A 403 -6.45 -11.14 -26.74
CA ILE A 403 -6.18 -11.58 -25.36
C ILE A 403 -4.88 -10.92 -24.85
N PRO A 404 -4.91 -10.20 -23.71
CA PRO A 404 -3.70 -9.69 -23.06
C PRO A 404 -2.75 -10.84 -22.67
N VAL A 405 -1.50 -10.73 -23.10
CA VAL A 405 -0.48 -11.78 -22.93
C VAL A 405 0.86 -11.17 -22.52
N GLU A 406 1.54 -11.82 -21.56
CA GLU A 406 2.95 -11.58 -21.26
C GLU A 406 3.80 -12.78 -21.72
N THR A 407 5.04 -12.51 -22.09
CA THR A 407 6.01 -13.54 -22.49
C THR A 407 7.31 -13.32 -21.71
N THR A 408 7.77 -14.31 -20.96
CA THR A 408 8.96 -14.17 -20.09
C THR A 408 9.79 -15.45 -19.95
N ILE A 409 11.07 -15.29 -19.66
CA ILE A 409 11.98 -16.40 -19.34
C ILE A 409 11.93 -16.67 -17.83
N VAL A 410 11.65 -17.92 -17.47
CA VAL A 410 11.56 -18.41 -16.08
C VAL A 410 12.25 -19.76 -16.04
N SER A 411 13.52 -19.77 -15.63
CA SER A 411 14.38 -20.95 -15.77
C SER A 411 14.47 -21.71 -14.45
N ALA A 412 13.73 -22.82 -14.31
CA ALA A 412 13.75 -23.66 -13.11
C ALA A 412 15.17 -23.98 -12.60
N HIS A 413 16.11 -24.24 -13.52
CA HIS A 413 17.46 -24.72 -13.22
C HIS A 413 18.46 -23.60 -12.89
N ARG A 414 18.12 -22.34 -13.20
CA ARG A 414 19.01 -21.16 -13.05
C ARG A 414 18.45 -20.11 -12.09
N THR A 415 17.13 -19.99 -12.00
CA THR A 415 16.39 -19.01 -11.18
C THR A 415 15.16 -19.67 -10.52
N PRO A 416 15.34 -20.70 -9.67
CA PRO A 416 14.23 -21.45 -9.06
C PRO A 416 13.31 -20.58 -8.20
N GLU A 417 13.85 -19.61 -7.46
CA GLU A 417 13.07 -18.66 -6.65
C GLU A 417 12.11 -17.83 -7.52
N ARG A 418 12.60 -17.27 -8.64
CA ARG A 418 11.78 -16.55 -9.63
C ARG A 418 10.66 -17.43 -10.20
N MET A 419 10.89 -18.73 -10.38
CA MET A 419 9.89 -19.67 -10.86
C MET A 419 8.82 -19.96 -9.79
N TYR A 420 9.24 -20.09 -8.53
CA TYR A 420 8.35 -20.24 -7.39
C TYR A 420 7.46 -19.00 -7.20
N ASP A 421 8.07 -17.80 -7.14
CA ASP A 421 7.39 -16.52 -6.98
C ASP A 421 6.41 -16.25 -8.14
N PHE A 422 6.83 -16.55 -9.38
CA PHE A 422 5.97 -16.47 -10.54
C PHE A 422 4.74 -17.38 -10.39
N ALA A 423 4.93 -18.67 -10.10
CA ALA A 423 3.84 -19.63 -10.06
C ALA A 423 2.85 -19.34 -8.92
N LYS A 424 3.35 -18.86 -7.76
CA LYS A 424 2.53 -18.44 -6.62
C LYS A 424 1.77 -17.14 -6.87
N SER A 425 2.37 -16.17 -7.54
CA SER A 425 1.73 -14.87 -7.81
C SER A 425 0.90 -14.81 -9.09
N ALA A 426 0.98 -15.81 -9.99
CA ALA A 426 0.30 -15.77 -11.28
C ALA A 426 -1.21 -15.47 -11.17
N GLN A 427 -1.95 -16.19 -10.32
CA GLN A 427 -3.38 -15.94 -10.14
C GLN A 427 -3.67 -14.53 -9.58
N ASP A 428 -2.86 -14.06 -8.63
CA ASP A 428 -2.99 -12.72 -8.02
C ASP A 428 -2.71 -11.57 -9.00
N ARG A 429 -1.94 -11.83 -10.08
CA ARG A 429 -1.65 -10.89 -11.17
C ARG A 429 -2.74 -10.89 -12.26
N GLY A 430 -3.80 -11.68 -12.12
CA GLY A 430 -4.88 -11.81 -13.11
C GLY A 430 -4.60 -12.81 -14.23
N ILE A 431 -3.54 -13.63 -14.13
CA ILE A 431 -3.33 -14.72 -15.08
C ILE A 431 -4.42 -15.78 -14.88
N GLU A 432 -5.04 -16.20 -15.98
CA GLU A 432 -6.06 -17.25 -16.01
C GLU A 432 -5.55 -18.57 -16.62
N VAL A 433 -4.54 -18.51 -17.52
CA VAL A 433 -3.91 -19.68 -18.16
C VAL A 433 -2.40 -19.47 -18.27
N ILE A 434 -1.60 -20.52 -18.04
CA ILE A 434 -0.15 -20.50 -18.25
C ILE A 434 0.22 -21.43 -19.41
N ILE A 435 0.99 -20.94 -20.37
CA ILE A 435 1.57 -21.73 -21.46
C ILE A 435 3.08 -21.86 -21.23
N ALA A 436 3.56 -23.07 -21.03
CA ALA A 436 4.93 -23.34 -20.57
C ALA A 436 5.72 -24.22 -21.55
N GLY A 437 6.71 -23.60 -22.21
CA GLY A 437 7.61 -24.27 -23.16
C GLY A 437 8.83 -24.89 -22.47
N ALA A 438 9.24 -26.08 -22.90
CA ALA A 438 10.55 -26.65 -22.53
C ALA A 438 11.14 -27.48 -23.68
N GLY A 439 12.39 -27.18 -24.03
CA GLY A 439 13.22 -27.98 -24.93
C GLY A 439 14.32 -28.73 -24.17
N GLY A 440 15.56 -28.23 -24.29
CA GLY A 440 16.80 -28.98 -24.03
C GLY A 440 17.16 -29.35 -22.58
N ALA A 441 16.25 -29.20 -21.61
CA ALA A 441 16.51 -29.57 -20.21
C ALA A 441 15.25 -30.06 -19.48
N ALA A 442 14.35 -30.73 -20.21
CA ALA A 442 13.03 -31.10 -19.71
C ALA A 442 13.00 -32.27 -18.69
N HIS A 443 14.15 -32.84 -18.35
CA HIS A 443 14.31 -34.04 -17.51
C HIS A 443 15.34 -33.76 -16.39
N LEU A 444 15.26 -34.57 -15.33
CA LEU A 444 16.20 -34.65 -14.19
C LEU A 444 15.97 -33.57 -13.09
N PRO A 445 16.41 -33.84 -11.84
CA PRO A 445 15.54 -33.60 -10.69
C PRO A 445 15.66 -32.21 -10.04
N GLY A 446 14.53 -31.76 -9.50
CA GLY A 446 14.47 -30.63 -8.58
C GLY A 446 14.94 -31.02 -7.19
N LYS A 447 16.02 -30.40 -6.72
CA LYS A 447 16.44 -30.45 -5.32
C LYS A 447 15.60 -29.46 -4.50
N TYR A 448 14.53 -29.92 -3.87
CA TYR A 448 13.87 -29.13 -2.82
C TYR A 448 14.67 -29.27 -1.53
N GLN A 449 15.20 -28.17 -1.02
CA GLN A 449 15.86 -28.13 0.29
C GLN A 449 14.96 -27.38 1.27
N LEU A 450 14.02 -28.11 1.87
CA LEU A 450 13.20 -27.64 2.98
C LEU A 450 14.08 -27.48 4.23
N THR A 451 14.49 -26.26 4.55
CA THR A 451 15.14 -25.95 5.82
C THR A 451 14.09 -25.69 6.91
N GLU A 452 13.49 -26.76 7.45
CA GLU A 452 12.86 -26.66 8.76
C GLU A 452 13.91 -26.70 9.88
N LYS A 453 13.68 -25.90 10.92
CA LYS A 453 14.56 -25.90 12.09
C LYS A 453 14.26 -27.12 12.96
N HIS A 454 15.28 -27.97 13.07
CA HIS A 454 15.44 -29.12 13.96
C HIS A 454 15.09 -30.51 13.40
N THR A 455 16.05 -31.42 13.64
CA THR A 455 16.02 -32.89 13.50
C THR A 455 15.92 -33.49 12.09
N HIS A 456 17.07 -34.05 11.65
CA HIS A 456 17.32 -34.97 10.53
C HIS A 456 17.08 -34.47 9.10
N GLU A 457 18.19 -34.24 8.38
CA GLU A 457 18.21 -33.94 6.94
C GLU A 457 17.80 -35.15 6.08
N PHE A 458 16.53 -35.24 5.71
CA PHE A 458 16.11 -36.07 4.57
C PHE A 458 16.15 -35.23 3.29
N THR A 459 17.19 -35.42 2.47
CA THR A 459 17.23 -34.81 1.12
C THR A 459 16.34 -35.61 0.16
N MET A 460 15.08 -35.19 0.01
CA MET A 460 14.15 -35.81 -0.94
C MET A 460 14.31 -35.20 -2.33
N ILE A 461 14.94 -35.96 -3.23
CA ILE A 461 15.17 -35.56 -4.63
C ILE A 461 13.91 -35.88 -5.44
N PHE A 462 13.17 -34.86 -5.88
CA PHE A 462 11.97 -35.03 -6.70
C PHE A 462 12.27 -34.82 -8.18
N PHE A 463 11.85 -35.75 -9.03
CA PHE A 463 11.96 -35.61 -10.49
C PHE A 463 10.72 -34.89 -11.03
N PHE A 464 10.81 -33.57 -11.17
CA PHE A 464 9.78 -32.75 -11.81
C PHE A 464 10.35 -32.03 -13.03
N ASN A 465 9.62 -32.09 -14.15
CA ASN A 465 9.85 -31.19 -15.27
C ASN A 465 9.38 -29.76 -14.90
N TYR A 466 9.84 -28.78 -15.68
CA TYR A 466 9.53 -27.37 -15.45
C TYR A 466 8.02 -27.07 -15.43
N GLN A 467 7.25 -27.63 -16.37
CA GLN A 467 5.81 -27.43 -16.42
C GLN A 467 5.10 -28.04 -15.21
N GLY A 468 5.53 -29.22 -14.76
CA GLY A 468 5.01 -29.86 -13.55
C GLY A 468 5.32 -29.10 -12.28
N MET A 469 6.51 -28.49 -12.18
CA MET A 469 6.84 -27.58 -11.09
C MET A 469 5.87 -26.41 -11.02
N VAL A 470 5.62 -25.72 -12.15
CA VAL A 470 4.67 -24.60 -12.18
C VAL A 470 3.25 -25.07 -11.83
N ALA A 471 2.79 -26.17 -12.42
CA ALA A 471 1.46 -26.75 -12.18
C ALA A 471 1.22 -27.22 -10.74
N SER A 472 2.27 -27.64 -10.02
CA SER A 472 2.17 -28.01 -8.60
C SER A 472 2.17 -26.82 -7.63
N LEU A 473 2.57 -25.64 -8.10
CA LEU A 473 2.68 -24.43 -7.28
C LEU A 473 1.50 -23.47 -7.46
N THR A 474 0.73 -23.62 -8.53
CA THR A 474 -0.40 -22.75 -8.93
C THR A 474 -1.73 -23.50 -8.99
N SER A 475 -2.84 -22.77 -8.93
CA SER A 475 -4.21 -23.27 -9.14
C SER A 475 -4.67 -23.19 -10.60
N LEU A 476 -3.92 -22.48 -11.43
CA LEU A 476 -4.24 -22.18 -12.82
C LEU A 476 -3.99 -23.37 -13.76
N PRO A 477 -4.78 -23.53 -14.84
CA PRO A 477 -4.48 -24.49 -15.89
C PRO A 477 -3.12 -24.20 -16.54
N VAL A 478 -2.26 -25.22 -16.60
CA VAL A 478 -0.95 -25.17 -17.27
C VAL A 478 -1.00 -25.99 -18.55
N ILE A 479 -0.61 -25.36 -19.66
CA ILE A 479 -0.49 -25.95 -20.98
C ILE A 479 1.01 -26.17 -21.27
N GLY A 480 1.42 -27.41 -21.47
CA GLY A 480 2.81 -27.76 -21.76
C GLY A 480 3.07 -27.87 -23.27
N VAL A 481 4.05 -27.09 -23.75
CA VAL A 481 4.53 -27.15 -25.14
C VAL A 481 5.89 -27.85 -25.19
N PRO A 482 5.99 -29.07 -25.76
CA PRO A 482 7.27 -29.72 -25.97
C PRO A 482 8.02 -29.00 -27.10
N VAL A 483 9.22 -28.48 -26.84
CA VAL A 483 10.04 -27.81 -27.87
C VAL A 483 11.03 -28.82 -28.47
N LYS A 484 11.23 -28.77 -29.79
CA LYS A 484 12.05 -29.74 -30.51
C LYS A 484 13.53 -29.66 -30.08
N THR A 485 14.06 -30.73 -29.49
CA THR A 485 15.48 -30.87 -29.13
C THR A 485 16.32 -31.37 -30.31
N GLN A 486 17.62 -31.09 -30.29
CA GLN A 486 18.55 -31.58 -31.32
C GLN A 486 18.74 -33.10 -31.27
N SER A 487 18.82 -33.68 -30.07
CA SER A 487 19.20 -35.08 -29.87
C SER A 487 18.05 -36.07 -30.10
N LEU A 488 16.82 -35.73 -29.68
CA LEU A 488 15.67 -36.65 -29.67
C LEU A 488 14.42 -36.05 -30.33
N SER A 489 14.59 -34.99 -31.13
CA SER A 489 13.50 -34.32 -31.87
C SER A 489 12.30 -33.91 -31.01
N GLY A 490 12.51 -33.64 -29.71
CA GLY A 490 11.46 -33.25 -28.77
C GLY A 490 10.59 -34.40 -28.25
N LEU A 491 10.87 -35.67 -28.59
CA LEU A 491 10.22 -36.83 -27.93
C LEU A 491 10.53 -36.85 -26.44
N ASP A 492 11.73 -36.43 -26.08
CA ASP A 492 12.22 -36.28 -24.73
C ASP A 492 11.39 -35.19 -23.99
N SER A 493 11.31 -33.98 -24.57
CA SER A 493 10.43 -32.93 -24.07
C SER A 493 8.95 -33.34 -23.99
N LEU A 494 8.45 -34.17 -24.91
CA LEU A 494 7.07 -34.66 -24.87
C LEU A 494 6.86 -35.63 -23.69
N LEU A 495 7.74 -36.63 -23.56
CA LEU A 495 7.68 -37.63 -22.51
C LEU A 495 7.78 -37.00 -21.11
N SER A 496 8.54 -35.93 -20.93
CA SER A 496 8.62 -35.26 -19.63
C SER A 496 7.34 -34.52 -19.22
N ILE A 497 6.51 -34.08 -20.18
CA ILE A 497 5.27 -33.34 -19.91
C ILE A 497 4.08 -34.28 -19.77
N VAL A 498 4.02 -35.39 -20.53
CA VAL A 498 2.90 -36.35 -20.41
C VAL A 498 3.01 -37.26 -19.17
N GLN A 499 4.21 -37.48 -18.63
CA GLN A 499 4.46 -38.39 -17.49
C GLN A 499 4.22 -37.74 -16.12
N MET A 500 3.27 -36.82 -16.02
CA MET A 500 2.97 -36.10 -14.78
C MET A 500 2.37 -37.02 -13.68
N PRO A 501 2.77 -36.85 -12.40
CA PRO A 501 2.17 -37.60 -11.30
C PRO A 501 0.69 -37.26 -11.08
N LYS A 502 -0.04 -38.24 -10.53
CA LYS A 502 -1.46 -38.10 -10.18
C LYS A 502 -1.69 -36.86 -9.31
N GLY A 503 -2.67 -36.05 -9.68
CA GLY A 503 -3.05 -34.82 -8.96
C GLY A 503 -2.46 -33.53 -9.52
N ILE A 504 -1.42 -33.59 -10.37
CA ILE A 504 -0.80 -32.40 -10.99
C ILE A 504 -0.98 -32.46 -12.52
N PRO A 505 -2.18 -32.15 -13.06
CA PRO A 505 -2.45 -32.24 -14.50
C PRO A 505 -1.73 -31.12 -15.29
N VAL A 506 -1.17 -31.47 -16.45
CA VAL A 506 -0.65 -30.53 -17.45
C VAL A 506 -1.25 -30.88 -18.80
N ALA A 507 -1.90 -29.92 -19.46
CA ALA A 507 -2.46 -30.13 -20.80
C ALA A 507 -1.33 -30.11 -21.84
N THR A 508 -0.98 -31.28 -22.40
CA THR A 508 0.18 -31.39 -23.30
C THR A 508 -0.23 -31.24 -24.77
N ILE A 509 0.51 -30.43 -25.53
CA ILE A 509 0.28 -30.20 -26.97
C ILE A 509 1.32 -30.99 -27.79
N ALA A 510 1.10 -31.12 -29.10
CA ALA A 510 2.08 -31.71 -30.02
C ALA A 510 3.42 -30.96 -30.02
N ILE A 511 4.51 -31.69 -30.30
CA ILE A 511 5.88 -31.15 -30.32
C ILE A 511 5.97 -29.97 -31.29
N GLY A 512 6.50 -28.83 -30.82
CA GLY A 512 6.66 -27.60 -31.58
C GLY A 512 5.37 -26.82 -31.83
N ASN A 513 4.20 -27.31 -31.41
CA ASN A 513 2.91 -26.73 -31.78
C ASN A 513 2.39 -25.74 -30.71
N ALA A 514 3.09 -24.60 -30.59
CA ALA A 514 2.67 -23.50 -29.71
C ALA A 514 1.37 -22.82 -30.21
N GLU A 515 1.09 -22.83 -31.51
CA GLU A 515 -0.16 -22.30 -32.08
C GLU A 515 -1.40 -22.97 -31.43
N ASN A 516 -1.42 -24.30 -31.37
CA ASN A 516 -2.49 -25.04 -30.68
C ASN A 516 -2.50 -24.82 -29.16
N ALA A 517 -1.37 -24.45 -28.54
CA ALA A 517 -1.34 -24.07 -27.14
C ALA A 517 -2.07 -22.73 -26.91
N GLY A 518 -1.86 -21.75 -27.80
CA GLY A 518 -2.62 -20.51 -27.83
C GLY A 518 -4.11 -20.75 -28.05
N LEU A 519 -4.48 -21.58 -29.03
CA LEU A 519 -5.89 -21.93 -29.32
C LEU A 519 -6.56 -22.67 -28.17
N LEU A 520 -5.84 -23.54 -27.45
CA LEU A 520 -6.37 -24.20 -26.26
C LEU A 520 -6.60 -23.20 -25.12
N ALA A 521 -5.67 -22.27 -24.89
CA ALA A 521 -5.85 -21.19 -23.91
C ALA A 521 -7.07 -20.31 -24.27
N VAL A 522 -7.23 -19.93 -25.55
CA VAL A 522 -8.42 -19.19 -26.03
C VAL A 522 -9.70 -19.95 -25.68
N LYS A 523 -9.77 -21.27 -25.94
CA LYS A 523 -10.95 -22.09 -25.62
C LYS A 523 -11.21 -22.22 -24.12
N MET A 524 -10.16 -22.30 -23.30
CA MET A 524 -10.29 -22.30 -21.84
C MET A 524 -10.94 -20.99 -21.35
N LEU A 525 -10.48 -19.84 -21.85
CA LEU A 525 -11.05 -18.53 -21.51
C LEU A 525 -12.48 -18.35 -22.05
N ALA A 526 -12.73 -18.75 -23.30
CA ALA A 526 -14.03 -18.64 -23.96
C ALA A 526 -15.16 -19.34 -23.17
N SER A 527 -14.85 -20.44 -22.46
CA SER A 527 -15.83 -21.13 -21.60
C SER A 527 -16.46 -20.26 -20.50
N ARG A 528 -15.95 -19.04 -20.27
CA ARG A 528 -16.40 -18.05 -19.28
C ARG A 528 -16.62 -16.65 -19.88
N ASP A 529 -16.41 -16.50 -21.18
CA ASP A 529 -16.30 -15.22 -21.89
C ASP A 529 -17.14 -15.30 -23.18
N PRO A 530 -18.36 -14.73 -23.19
CA PRO A 530 -19.27 -14.81 -24.33
C PRO A 530 -18.71 -14.15 -25.60
N GLU A 531 -18.08 -12.98 -25.48
CA GLU A 531 -17.48 -12.30 -26.64
C GLU A 531 -16.33 -13.11 -27.25
N LEU A 532 -15.55 -13.80 -26.41
CA LEU A 532 -14.50 -14.69 -26.87
C LEU A 532 -15.05 -15.98 -27.47
N THR A 533 -16.20 -16.46 -27.00
CA THR A 533 -16.93 -17.60 -27.60
C THR A 533 -17.31 -17.31 -29.05
N ASP A 534 -17.92 -16.15 -29.32
CA ASP A 534 -18.29 -15.76 -30.69
C ASP A 534 -17.08 -15.66 -31.62
N LYS A 535 -15.95 -15.13 -31.13
CA LYS A 535 -14.68 -15.11 -31.89
C LYS A 535 -14.15 -16.51 -32.19
N VAL A 536 -14.28 -17.45 -31.25
CA VAL A 536 -13.87 -18.85 -31.44
C VAL A 536 -14.74 -19.54 -32.48
N LEU A 537 -16.07 -19.37 -32.41
CA LEU A 537 -17.01 -19.91 -33.40
C LEU A 537 -16.68 -19.39 -34.80
N LYS A 538 -16.52 -18.07 -34.95
CA LYS A 538 -16.12 -17.47 -36.22
C LYS A 538 -14.80 -18.04 -36.75
N TYR A 539 -13.78 -18.20 -35.90
CA TYR A 539 -12.51 -18.81 -36.32
C TYR A 539 -12.67 -20.27 -36.78
N GLN A 540 -13.64 -21.03 -36.24
CA GLN A 540 -13.96 -22.38 -36.72
C GLN A 540 -14.68 -22.36 -38.07
N ASP A 541 -15.58 -21.40 -38.31
CA ASP A 541 -16.19 -21.17 -39.62
C ASP A 541 -15.14 -20.75 -40.67
N ASP A 542 -14.31 -19.74 -40.37
CA ASP A 542 -13.21 -19.28 -41.23
C ASP A 542 -12.25 -20.45 -41.60
N LEU A 543 -11.99 -21.38 -40.68
CA LEU A 543 -11.17 -22.58 -40.92
C LEU A 543 -11.86 -23.59 -41.83
N ARG A 544 -13.17 -23.83 -41.65
CA ARG A 544 -13.94 -24.72 -42.53
C ARG A 544 -13.92 -24.17 -43.95
N ASP A 545 -14.20 -22.89 -44.11
CA ASP A 545 -14.37 -22.28 -45.41
C ASP A 545 -13.02 -22.23 -46.16
N MET A 546 -11.91 -21.94 -45.48
CA MET A 546 -10.56 -22.08 -46.02
C MET A 546 -10.21 -23.52 -46.48
N VAL A 547 -10.70 -24.54 -45.79
CA VAL A 547 -10.49 -25.95 -46.20
C VAL A 547 -11.32 -26.28 -47.43
N LEU A 548 -12.55 -25.78 -47.53
CA LEU A 548 -13.40 -25.93 -48.72
C LEU A 548 -12.79 -25.23 -49.94
N GLU A 549 -12.32 -23.99 -49.81
CA GLU A 549 -11.61 -23.27 -50.89
C GLU A 549 -10.36 -24.02 -51.37
N LYS A 550 -9.59 -24.63 -50.45
CA LYS A 550 -8.41 -25.44 -50.79
C LYS A 550 -8.78 -26.74 -51.50
N ALA A 551 -9.87 -27.40 -51.08
CA ALA A 551 -10.39 -28.60 -51.73
C ALA A 551 -10.86 -28.27 -53.15
N GLU A 552 -11.72 -27.26 -53.31
CA GLU A 552 -12.19 -26.79 -54.61
C GLU A 552 -11.03 -26.37 -55.53
N ARG A 553 -10.03 -25.65 -55.02
CA ARG A 553 -8.83 -25.32 -55.81
C ARG A 553 -8.07 -26.57 -56.25
N LEU A 554 -7.85 -27.53 -55.36
CA LEU A 554 -7.14 -28.78 -55.65
C LEU A 554 -7.90 -29.65 -56.66
N GLU A 555 -9.23 -29.69 -56.56
CA GLU A 555 -10.13 -30.39 -57.50
C GLU A 555 -10.13 -29.74 -58.88
N ASN A 556 -10.08 -28.41 -58.95
CA ASN A 556 -10.10 -27.66 -60.22
C ASN A 556 -8.77 -27.66 -60.98
N ILE A 557 -7.61 -27.55 -60.30
CA ILE A 557 -6.29 -27.46 -60.96
C ILE A 557 -5.46 -28.75 -60.88
N GLY A 558 -5.88 -29.72 -60.06
CA GLY A 558 -5.14 -30.95 -59.82
C GLY A 558 -3.91 -30.77 -58.93
N TRP A 559 -3.42 -31.89 -58.37
CA TRP A 559 -2.31 -31.89 -57.41
C TRP A 559 -0.97 -31.43 -58.01
N GLU A 560 -0.76 -31.65 -59.32
CA GLU A 560 0.47 -31.34 -60.05
C GLU A 560 0.70 -29.83 -60.24
N GLU A 561 -0.38 -29.04 -60.29
CA GLU A 561 -0.32 -27.58 -60.33
C GLU A 561 -0.47 -26.98 -58.94
N TYR A 562 -1.21 -27.61 -58.03
CA TYR A 562 -1.39 -27.15 -56.65
C TYR A 562 -0.09 -27.18 -55.81
N LEU A 563 0.86 -28.06 -56.11
CA LEU A 563 2.15 -28.17 -55.39
C LEU A 563 3.28 -27.29 -55.98
N LYS A 564 3.00 -26.45 -56.99
CA LYS A 564 3.93 -25.46 -57.55
C LYS A 564 3.79 -24.10 -56.87
#